data_AF-A0A973ERP9-F1
#
_entry.id   AF-A0A973ERP9-F1
#
_cell.length_a   1.000
_cell.length_b   1.000
_cell.length_c   1.000
_cell.angle_alpha   90.00
_cell.angle_beta   90.00
_cell.angle_gamma   90.00
#
_symmetry.space_group_name_H-M   'P 1'
#
loop_
_entity.id
_entity.type
_entity.pdbx_description
1 polymer ?
#
loop_
_entity_poly.entity_id
_entity_poly.type
_entity_poly.pdbx_seq_one_letter_code
_entity_poly.pdbx_strand_id
1 'polypeptide(L)'
;MTEEHESLLNYTIAHFQEIARQNRFSENSLFEHDSSRCVICNPDLLPQPAQATYLKVAAESIKVRRPALDQGLVEEINRDLELMRLAPTVTLQALLSGDRHACECWARWVRDALETALGLLSVHSCTSRELDLDEADTEGMQNYVEGHIRRIMRFQLENADFP
;
A
#
# COMPACT_ATOMS: atom_id res chain seq x y z
N MET A 1 15.21 -3.50 -15.56
CA MET A 1 14.21 -4.52 -15.93
C MET A 1 14.17 -4.65 -17.44
N THR A 2 13.63 -5.74 -17.98
CA THR A 2 13.33 -5.87 -19.41
C THR A 2 11.90 -5.35 -19.67
N GLU A 3 11.57 -5.06 -20.93
CA GLU A 3 10.20 -4.68 -21.33
C GLU A 3 9.16 -5.75 -20.95
N GLU A 4 9.55 -7.03 -21.04
CA GLU A 4 8.70 -8.15 -20.64
C GLU A 4 8.41 -8.15 -19.13
N HIS A 5 9.44 -7.98 -18.30
CA HIS A 5 9.28 -7.88 -16.84
C HIS A 5 8.39 -6.68 -16.45
N GLU A 6 8.54 -5.55 -17.13
CA GLU A 6 7.69 -4.38 -16.92
C GLU A 6 6.23 -4.63 -17.32
N SER A 7 6.01 -5.33 -18.44
CA SER A 7 4.67 -5.72 -18.90
C SER A 7 3.95 -6.63 -17.88
N LEU A 8 4.65 -7.63 -17.33
CA LEU A 8 4.11 -8.55 -16.31
C LEU A 8 3.77 -7.81 -15.00
N LEU A 9 4.65 -6.92 -14.57
CA LEU A 9 4.44 -6.11 -13.37
C LEU A 9 3.26 -5.15 -13.55
N ASN A 10 3.19 -4.44 -14.68
CA ASN A 10 2.11 -3.50 -14.97
C ASN A 10 0.76 -4.20 -15.11
N TYR A 11 0.73 -5.39 -15.73
CA TYR A 11 -0.47 -6.24 -15.78
C TYR A 11 -0.99 -6.54 -14.37
N THR A 12 -0.08 -6.98 -13.49
CA THR A 12 -0.42 -7.34 -12.11
C THR A 12 -0.88 -6.12 -11.30
N ILE A 13 -0.18 -4.99 -11.42
CA ILE A 13 -0.59 -3.73 -10.78
C ILE A 13 -1.99 -3.32 -11.23
N ALA A 14 -2.27 -3.32 -12.53
CA ALA A 14 -3.56 -2.92 -13.06
C ALA A 14 -4.71 -3.80 -12.54
N HIS A 15 -4.47 -5.12 -12.44
CA HIS A 15 -5.43 -6.06 -11.87
C HIS A 15 -5.76 -5.72 -10.40
N PHE A 16 -4.76 -5.57 -9.54
CA PHE A 16 -4.99 -5.28 -8.13
C PHE A 16 -5.52 -3.86 -7.86
N GLN A 17 -5.15 -2.90 -8.71
CA GLN A 17 -5.77 -1.57 -8.68
C GLN A 17 -7.26 -1.64 -8.97
N GLU A 18 -7.70 -2.48 -9.91
CA GLU A 18 -9.13 -2.64 -10.20
C GLU A 18 -9.90 -3.20 -9.01
N ILE A 19 -9.33 -4.21 -8.34
CA ILE A 19 -9.90 -4.76 -7.11
C ILE A 19 -9.96 -3.68 -6.01
N ALA A 20 -8.92 -2.85 -5.90
CA ALA A 20 -8.87 -1.73 -4.96
C ALA A 20 -9.94 -0.66 -5.24
N ARG A 21 -10.21 -0.33 -6.52
CA ARG A 21 -11.31 0.60 -6.91
C ARG A 21 -12.66 0.12 -6.41
N GLN A 22 -12.87 -1.19 -6.43
CA GLN A 22 -14.11 -1.81 -5.98
C GLN A 22 -14.19 -1.97 -4.45
N ASN A 23 -13.14 -1.57 -3.71
CA ASN A 23 -13.01 -1.77 -2.26
C ASN A 23 -13.15 -3.24 -1.84
N ARG A 24 -12.70 -4.18 -2.69
CA ARG A 24 -12.81 -5.64 -2.49
C ARG A 24 -11.46 -6.32 -2.40
N PHE A 25 -10.44 -5.61 -1.91
CA PHE A 25 -9.07 -6.12 -1.83
C PHE A 25 -8.93 -7.37 -0.96
N SER A 26 -9.78 -7.52 0.07
CA SER A 26 -9.87 -8.72 0.91
C SER A 26 -10.46 -9.94 0.19
N GLU A 27 -11.11 -9.73 -0.94
CA GLU A 27 -11.73 -10.75 -1.78
C GLU A 27 -10.93 -11.00 -3.06
N ASN A 28 -9.64 -10.62 -3.08
CA ASN A 28 -8.82 -10.62 -4.28
C ASN A 28 -8.75 -11.98 -5.01
N SER A 29 -8.84 -13.09 -4.27
CA SER A 29 -8.86 -14.45 -4.81
C SER A 29 -10.09 -14.79 -5.63
N LEU A 30 -11.17 -13.99 -5.53
CA LEU A 30 -12.40 -14.17 -6.30
C LEU A 30 -12.36 -13.51 -7.68
N PHE A 31 -11.31 -12.73 -7.98
CA PHE A 31 -11.19 -12.01 -9.25
C PHE A 31 -10.35 -12.80 -10.26
N GLU A 32 -11.00 -13.19 -11.36
CA GLU A 32 -10.33 -13.88 -12.46
C GLU A 32 -9.22 -13.03 -13.09
N HIS A 33 -8.09 -13.67 -13.37
CA HIS A 33 -6.95 -13.09 -14.06
C HIS A 33 -6.09 -14.21 -14.65
N ASP A 34 -5.15 -13.84 -15.52
CA ASP A 34 -4.16 -14.75 -16.08
C ASP A 34 -3.05 -14.98 -15.05
N SER A 35 -3.18 -16.08 -14.30
CA SER A 35 -2.21 -16.44 -13.28
C SER A 35 -0.80 -16.63 -13.85
N SER A 36 -0.66 -17.04 -15.11
CA SER A 36 0.66 -17.23 -15.75
C SER A 36 1.44 -15.92 -15.94
N ARG A 37 0.73 -14.78 -15.92
CA ARG A 37 1.32 -13.43 -16.01
C ARG A 37 1.36 -12.69 -14.68
N CYS A 38 0.67 -13.19 -13.67
CA CYS A 38 0.54 -12.54 -12.38
C CYS A 38 1.80 -12.77 -11.53
N VAL A 39 2.53 -11.70 -11.25
CA VAL A 39 3.77 -11.76 -10.46
C VAL A 39 3.52 -11.95 -8.96
N ILE A 40 2.26 -11.89 -8.51
CA ILE A 40 1.87 -12.34 -7.16
C ILE A 40 1.67 -13.86 -7.13
N CYS A 41 1.09 -14.44 -8.19
CA CYS A 41 0.92 -15.89 -8.29
C CYS A 41 2.24 -16.60 -8.62
N ASN A 42 3.12 -15.95 -9.39
CA ASN A 42 4.40 -16.49 -9.82
C ASN A 42 5.52 -15.46 -9.56
N PRO A 43 6.01 -15.34 -8.33
CA PRO A 43 7.01 -14.33 -7.95
C PRO A 43 8.34 -14.46 -8.70
N ASP A 44 8.69 -15.66 -9.15
CA ASP A 44 9.93 -15.95 -9.89
C ASP A 44 9.94 -15.38 -11.33
N LEU A 45 8.81 -14.85 -11.81
CA LEU A 45 8.73 -14.17 -13.11
C LEU A 45 9.54 -12.88 -13.16
N LEU A 46 9.93 -12.32 -12.02
CA LEU A 46 10.75 -11.11 -11.95
C LEU A 46 12.10 -11.41 -11.29
N PRO A 47 13.21 -10.81 -11.78
CA PRO A 47 14.53 -10.98 -11.20
C PRO A 47 14.73 -10.06 -9.98
N GLN A 48 13.76 -10.06 -9.05
CA GLN A 48 13.80 -9.28 -7.82
C GLN A 48 13.07 -10.02 -6.69
N PRO A 49 13.35 -9.71 -5.42
CA PRO A 49 12.67 -10.35 -4.30
C PRO A 49 11.14 -10.17 -4.37
N ALA A 50 10.39 -11.23 -4.09
CA ALA A 50 8.93 -11.22 -4.10
C ALA A 50 8.35 -10.08 -3.26
N GLN A 51 8.90 -9.86 -2.06
CA GLN A 51 8.47 -8.81 -1.16
C GLN A 51 8.59 -7.41 -1.78
N ALA A 52 9.64 -7.14 -2.56
CA ALA A 52 9.81 -5.86 -3.24
C ALA A 52 8.75 -5.64 -4.32
N THR A 53 8.34 -6.71 -5.02
CA THR A 53 7.25 -6.71 -5.98
C THR A 53 5.90 -6.49 -5.30
N TYR A 54 5.65 -7.21 -4.22
CA TYR A 54 4.37 -7.21 -3.53
C TYR A 54 4.11 -5.86 -2.87
N LEU A 55 5.15 -5.26 -2.26
CA LEU A 55 5.08 -3.92 -1.69
C LEU A 55 4.74 -2.88 -2.77
N LYS A 56 5.29 -3.02 -3.98
CA LYS A 56 4.95 -2.13 -5.09
C LYS A 56 3.48 -2.28 -5.52
N VAL A 57 2.99 -3.52 -5.65
CA VAL A 57 1.57 -3.78 -5.99
C VAL A 57 0.63 -3.23 -4.91
N ALA A 58 0.96 -3.44 -3.64
CA ALA A 58 0.23 -2.89 -2.49
C ALA A 58 0.21 -1.36 -2.52
N ALA A 59 1.37 -0.72 -2.68
CA ALA A 59 1.49 0.74 -2.72
C ALA A 59 0.64 1.36 -3.85
N GLU A 60 0.67 0.78 -5.05
CA GLU A 60 -0.14 1.26 -6.17
C GLU A 60 -1.65 1.04 -5.96
N SER A 61 -2.03 0.02 -5.19
CA SER A 61 -3.43 -0.26 -4.85
C SER A 61 -3.95 0.71 -3.77
N ILE A 62 -3.13 1.05 -2.78
CA ILE A 62 -3.46 2.04 -1.74
C ILE A 62 -3.75 3.41 -2.35
N LYS A 63 -2.90 3.86 -3.29
CA LYS A 63 -3.10 5.13 -4.01
C LYS A 63 -4.43 5.20 -4.74
N VAL A 64 -4.95 4.07 -5.22
CA VAL A 64 -6.24 4.03 -5.91
C VAL A 64 -7.40 4.08 -4.91
N ARG A 65 -7.28 3.41 -3.76
CA ARG A 65 -8.32 3.40 -2.72
C ARG A 65 -8.40 4.73 -1.94
N ARG A 66 -7.25 5.39 -1.75
CA ARG A 66 -7.09 6.67 -1.04
C ARG A 66 -6.20 7.59 -1.87
N PRO A 67 -6.78 8.26 -2.89
CA PRO A 67 -5.99 9.00 -3.87
C PRO A 67 -5.52 10.36 -3.40
N ALA A 68 -6.21 10.95 -2.42
CA ALA A 68 -6.01 12.32 -2.00
C ALA A 68 -5.79 12.42 -0.48
N LEU A 69 -5.11 13.48 -0.08
CA LEU A 69 -5.16 14.00 1.28
C LEU A 69 -6.43 14.85 1.42
N ASP A 70 -7.47 14.24 1.99
CA ASP A 70 -8.79 14.84 2.17
C ASP A 70 -9.32 14.61 3.60
N GLN A 71 -10.54 15.11 3.88
CA GLN A 71 -11.17 14.93 5.18
C GLN A 71 -11.48 13.45 5.49
N GLY A 72 -11.75 12.64 4.48
CA GLY A 72 -12.00 11.21 4.65
C GLY A 72 -10.75 10.48 5.17
N LEU A 73 -9.56 10.79 4.63
CA LEU A 73 -8.29 10.26 5.13
C LEU A 73 -8.02 10.69 6.57
N VAL A 74 -8.30 11.94 6.93
CA VAL A 74 -8.19 12.44 8.31
C VAL A 74 -9.08 11.65 9.26
N GLU A 75 -10.31 11.35 8.84
CA GLU A 75 -11.23 10.51 9.63
C GLU A 75 -10.67 9.10 9.82
N GLU A 76 -10.04 8.50 8.81
CA GLU A 76 -9.44 7.16 8.96
C GLU A 76 -8.29 7.17 9.96
N ILE A 77 -7.38 8.14 9.84
CA ILE A 77 -6.25 8.29 10.76
C ILE A 77 -6.74 8.48 12.20
N ASN A 78 -7.77 9.31 12.40
CA ASN A 78 -8.35 9.53 13.73
C ASN A 78 -9.10 8.30 14.26
N ARG A 79 -9.79 7.54 13.42
CA ARG A 79 -10.40 6.26 13.84
C ARG A 79 -9.35 5.28 14.34
N ASP A 80 -8.20 5.19 13.67
CA ASP A 80 -7.11 4.31 14.11
C ASP A 80 -6.53 4.78 15.46
N LEU A 81 -6.39 6.09 15.67
CA LEU A 81 -6.01 6.65 16.98
C LEU A 81 -7.01 6.25 18.08
N GLU A 82 -8.30 6.35 17.80
CA GLU A 82 -9.35 5.96 18.76
C GLU A 82 -9.31 4.46 19.08
N LEU A 83 -9.08 3.60 18.09
CA LEU A 83 -8.89 2.15 18.29
C LEU A 83 -7.69 1.85 19.19
N MET A 84 -6.64 2.67 19.11
CA MET A 84 -5.48 2.64 20.01
C MET A 84 -5.73 3.32 21.38
N ARG A 85 -6.96 3.81 21.64
CA ARG A 85 -7.34 4.58 22.83
C ARG A 85 -6.57 5.90 22.99
N LEU A 86 -6.16 6.49 21.88
CA LEU A 86 -5.56 7.82 21.79
C LEU A 86 -6.62 8.85 21.38
N ALA A 87 -6.36 10.12 21.67
CA ALA A 87 -7.28 11.20 21.27
C ALA A 87 -7.18 11.45 19.75
N PRO A 88 -8.32 11.68 19.05
CA PRO A 88 -8.34 12.03 17.63
C PRO A 88 -7.94 13.49 17.43
N THR A 89 -6.63 13.74 17.30
CA THR A 89 -6.04 15.09 17.27
C THR A 89 -5.67 15.55 15.86
N VAL A 90 -5.70 14.67 14.86
CA VAL A 90 -5.22 14.99 13.50
C VAL A 90 -6.27 15.80 12.76
N THR A 91 -5.83 16.87 12.10
CA THR A 91 -6.68 17.71 11.24
C THR A 91 -6.08 17.84 9.85
N LEU A 92 -6.94 18.11 8.85
CA LEU A 92 -6.48 18.34 7.48
C LEU A 92 -5.47 19.50 7.41
N GLN A 93 -5.74 20.59 8.12
CA GLN A 93 -4.86 21.74 8.18
C GLN A 93 -3.48 21.40 8.77
N ALA A 94 -3.43 20.55 9.81
CA ALA A 94 -2.17 20.12 10.40
C ALA A 94 -1.33 19.34 9.37
N LEU A 95 -1.94 18.39 8.65
CA LEU A 95 -1.28 17.62 7.59
C LEU A 95 -0.78 18.51 6.44
N LEU A 96 -1.61 19.43 5.96
CA LEU A 96 -1.24 20.37 4.90
C LEU A 96 -0.11 21.33 5.31
N SER A 97 -0.07 21.72 6.59
CA SER A 97 0.99 22.57 7.13
C SER A 97 2.29 21.83 7.43
N GLY A 98 2.32 20.51 7.26
CA GLY A 98 3.48 19.68 7.58
C GLY A 98 3.74 19.55 9.09
N ASP A 99 2.69 19.66 9.92
CA ASP A 99 2.81 19.41 11.35
C ASP A 99 3.42 18.02 11.59
N ARG A 100 4.42 17.97 12.47
CA ARG A 100 5.23 16.76 12.66
C ARG A 100 4.38 15.61 13.20
N HIS A 101 3.56 15.86 14.20
CA HIS A 101 2.77 14.81 14.84
C HIS A 101 1.70 14.27 13.89
N ALA A 102 1.03 15.15 13.15
CA ALA A 102 0.08 14.76 12.14
C ALA A 102 0.74 13.92 11.03
N CYS A 103 1.90 14.34 10.52
CA CYS A 103 2.66 13.60 9.52
C CYS A 103 3.12 12.22 10.03
N GLU A 104 3.53 12.12 11.29
CA GLU A 104 3.89 10.83 11.91
C GLU A 104 2.67 9.88 12.00
N CYS A 105 1.50 10.40 12.37
CA CYS A 105 0.26 9.61 12.38
C CYS A 105 -0.14 9.13 10.99
N TRP A 106 0.00 9.99 9.98
CA TRP A 106 -0.26 9.63 8.59
C TRP A 106 0.72 8.59 8.05
N ALA A 107 2.02 8.74 8.33
CA ALA A 107 3.03 7.76 7.94
C ALA A 107 2.76 6.37 8.55
N ARG A 108 2.34 6.32 9.83
CA ARG A 108 1.91 5.08 10.48
C ARG A 108 0.68 4.49 9.79
N TRP A 109 -0.35 5.29 9.53
CA TRP A 109 -1.54 4.83 8.80
C TRP A 109 -1.17 4.20 7.44
N VAL A 110 -0.25 4.81 6.68
CA VAL A 110 0.24 4.25 5.41
C VAL A 110 1.00 2.94 5.63
N ARG A 111 1.83 2.84 6.67
CA ARG A 111 2.53 1.59 7.04
C ARG A 111 1.52 0.47 7.33
N ASP A 112 0.54 0.73 8.18
CA ASP A 112 -0.49 -0.24 8.58
C ASP A 112 -1.33 -0.69 7.36
N ALA A 113 -1.61 0.24 6.44
CA ALA A 113 -2.28 -0.07 5.18
C ALA A 113 -1.43 -0.96 4.25
N LEU A 114 -0.11 -0.73 4.19
CA LEU A 114 0.82 -1.59 3.44
C LEU A 114 0.90 -2.98 4.05
N GLU A 115 1.02 -3.08 5.37
CA GLU A 115 1.06 -4.36 6.09
C GLU A 115 -0.20 -5.18 5.85
N THR A 116 -1.37 -4.54 5.99
CA THR A 116 -2.67 -5.16 5.71
C THR A 116 -2.74 -5.64 4.26
N ALA A 117 -2.33 -4.80 3.30
CA ALA A 117 -2.36 -5.17 1.89
C ALA A 117 -1.42 -6.34 1.58
N LEU A 118 -0.22 -6.38 2.17
CA LEU A 118 0.72 -7.49 2.03
C LEU A 118 0.14 -8.80 2.60
N GLY A 119 -0.47 -8.74 3.79
CA GLY A 119 -1.17 -9.90 4.37
C GLY A 119 -2.34 -10.40 3.51
N LEU A 120 -3.03 -9.51 2.79
CA LEU A 120 -4.08 -9.91 1.86
C LEU A 120 -3.53 -10.47 0.54
N LEU A 121 -2.34 -10.05 0.11
CA LEU A 121 -1.65 -10.58 -1.07
C LEU A 121 -1.03 -11.97 -0.80
N SER A 122 -0.58 -12.27 0.42
CA SER A 122 0.04 -13.57 0.74
C SER A 122 -0.92 -14.74 0.57
N VAL A 123 -2.22 -14.53 0.82
CA VAL A 123 -3.30 -15.52 0.60
C VAL A 123 -3.46 -15.85 -0.89
N HIS A 124 -3.07 -14.94 -1.78
CA HIS A 124 -3.16 -15.07 -3.23
C HIS A 124 -1.97 -15.81 -3.86
N SER A 125 -0.86 -15.93 -3.12
CA SER A 125 0.35 -16.60 -3.58
C SER A 125 0.33 -18.09 -3.24
N CYS A 126 0.68 -18.94 -4.21
CA CYS A 126 0.87 -20.38 -3.99
C CYS A 126 2.05 -20.71 -3.05
N THR A 127 2.91 -19.75 -2.76
CA THR A 127 4.04 -19.90 -1.84
C THR A 127 3.74 -19.46 -0.40
N SER A 128 2.53 -18.94 -0.11
CA SER A 128 2.04 -18.48 1.21
C SER A 128 3.15 -18.12 2.19
N ARG A 129 4.00 -17.16 1.81
CA ARG A 129 4.91 -16.54 2.77
C ARG A 129 4.13 -15.47 3.50
N GLU A 130 4.13 -15.54 4.83
CA GLU A 130 3.75 -14.39 5.64
C GLU A 130 4.67 -13.24 5.24
N LEU A 131 4.08 -12.13 4.83
CA LEU A 131 4.81 -10.95 4.39
C LEU A 131 4.68 -9.94 5.51
N ASP A 132 5.65 -9.95 6.40
CA ASP A 132 5.71 -9.04 7.53
C ASP A 132 6.64 -7.87 7.20
N LEU A 133 6.19 -6.64 7.44
CA LEU A 133 7.04 -5.45 7.30
C LEU A 133 8.12 -5.40 8.37
N ASP A 134 7.86 -5.96 9.55
CA ASP A 134 8.84 -6.03 10.63
C ASP A 134 9.95 -7.02 10.28
N GLU A 135 9.63 -8.16 9.65
CA GLU A 135 10.63 -9.08 9.10
C GLU A 135 11.43 -8.40 7.98
N ALA A 136 10.76 -7.67 7.07
CA ALA A 136 11.43 -6.91 6.00
C ALA A 136 12.46 -5.89 6.57
N ASP A 137 12.11 -5.22 7.66
CA ASP A 137 12.98 -4.27 8.34
C ASP A 137 14.21 -4.98 8.92
N THR A 138 14.05 -6.17 9.50
CA THR A 138 15.18 -6.99 9.97
C THR A 138 16.08 -7.49 8.84
N GLU A 139 15.55 -7.66 7.63
CA GLU A 139 16.31 -8.02 6.42
C GLU A 139 16.95 -6.80 5.71
N GLY A 140 16.85 -5.60 6.30
CA GLY A 140 17.47 -4.39 5.77
C GLY A 140 16.64 -3.66 4.70
N MET A 141 15.35 -3.99 4.55
CA MET A 141 14.45 -3.31 3.62
C MET A 141 13.83 -2.03 4.18
N GLN A 142 14.19 -1.59 5.38
CA GLN A 142 13.61 -0.41 6.04
C GLN A 142 13.58 0.84 5.16
N ASN A 143 14.69 1.17 4.49
CA ASN A 143 14.76 2.32 3.59
C ASN A 143 13.85 2.16 2.36
N TYR A 144 13.61 0.93 1.92
CA TYR A 144 12.73 0.62 0.80
C TYR A 144 11.26 0.78 1.19
N VAL A 145 10.87 0.28 2.37
CA VAL A 145 9.53 0.45 2.94
C VAL A 145 9.21 1.92 3.16
N GLU A 146 10.11 2.62 3.85
CA GLU A 146 10.01 4.06 4.11
C GLU A 146 9.94 4.88 2.81
N GLY A 147 10.66 4.45 1.77
CA GLY A 147 10.59 5.05 0.45
C GLY A 147 9.21 4.93 -0.20
N HIS A 148 8.49 3.82 0.00
CA HIS A 148 7.12 3.66 -0.48
C HIS A 148 6.11 4.46 0.33
N ILE A 149 6.25 4.49 1.66
CA ILE A 149 5.42 5.33 2.54
C ILE A 149 5.46 6.79 2.08
N ARG A 150 6.67 7.35 1.92
CA ARG A 150 6.85 8.74 1.45
C ARG A 150 6.28 8.98 0.05
N ARG A 151 6.36 7.99 -0.85
CA ARG A 151 5.79 8.10 -2.20
C ARG A 151 4.26 8.12 -2.19
N ILE A 152 3.63 7.33 -1.33
CA ILE A 152 2.18 7.32 -1.15
C ILE A 152 1.73 8.65 -0.55
N MET A 153 2.36 9.08 0.54
CA MET A 153 2.03 10.36 1.19
C MET A 153 2.18 11.53 0.21
N ARG A 154 3.29 11.58 -0.53
CA ARG A 154 3.49 12.62 -1.55
C ARG A 154 2.41 12.58 -2.63
N PHE A 155 2.07 11.40 -3.15
CA PHE A 155 1.02 11.26 -4.16
C PHE A 155 -0.33 11.79 -3.64
N GLN A 156 -0.70 11.42 -2.41
CA GLN A 156 -1.93 11.88 -1.77
C GLN A 156 -1.92 13.40 -1.56
N LEU A 157 -0.80 13.98 -1.14
CA LEU A 157 -0.63 15.42 -1.00
C LEU A 157 -0.75 16.16 -2.34
N GLU A 158 -0.16 15.63 -3.41
CA GLU A 158 -0.23 16.19 -4.76
C GLU A 158 -1.66 16.19 -5.32
N ASN A 159 -2.52 15.30 -4.81
CA ASN A 159 -3.94 15.19 -5.15
C ASN A 159 -4.85 15.75 -4.06
N ALA A 160 -4.32 16.52 -3.09
CA ALA A 160 -5.14 17.11 -2.04
C ALA A 160 -6.21 18.02 -2.66
N ASP A 161 -7.46 17.84 -2.24
CA ASP A 161 -8.53 18.78 -2.58
C ASP A 161 -8.29 20.06 -1.78
N PHE A 162 -7.72 21.07 -2.45
CA PHE A 162 -7.62 22.41 -1.89
C PHE A 162 -9.00 23.08 -2.00
N PRO A 163 -9.60 23.52 -0.88
CA PRO A 163 -10.84 24.30 -0.91
C PRO A 163 -10.66 25.67 -1.58
#